data_AF-A0A8J6G0W0-F1
#
_entry.id   AF-A0A8J6G0W0-F1
#
_cell.length_a   1.000
_cell.length_b   1.000
_cell.length_c   1.000
_cell.angle_alpha   90.00
_cell.angle_beta   90.00
_cell.angle_gamma   90.00
#
_symmetry.space_group_name_H-M   'P 1'
#
loop_
_entity.id
_entity.type
_entity.pdbx_description
1 polymer ?
#
loop_
_entity_poly.entity_id
_entity_poly.type
_entity_poly.pdbx_seq_one_letter_code
_entity_poly.pdbx_strand_id
1 'polypeptide(L)'
;MGAYKYIQELWRKKQSDVMRFLLRVRCWQCRQLSVLHRAPRPTRPDKARRLGYKAKQAIRRNPDTQWITKPVHKHREMRGLTSAGRKSRGLGKGHKFHHTIGGSRRAAWRRRNTLQLHRYH
;
A
#
# COMPACT_ATOMS: atom_id res chain seq x y z
N MET A 1 -8.97 -19.27 18.71
CA MET A 1 -8.59 -17.93 18.18
C MET A 1 -7.07 -17.78 18.24
N GLY A 2 -6.40 -17.42 17.14
CA GLY A 2 -4.92 -17.32 17.14
C GLY A 2 -4.38 -16.02 17.76
N ALA A 3 -3.13 -16.05 18.25
CA ALA A 3 -2.46 -14.91 18.92
C ALA A 3 -2.53 -13.59 18.12
N TYR A 4 -2.43 -13.63 16.79
CA TYR A 4 -2.52 -12.43 15.95
C TYR A 4 -3.88 -11.73 16.00
N LYS A 5 -4.96 -12.45 16.31
CA LYS A 5 -6.29 -11.85 16.46
C LYS A 5 -6.32 -10.93 17.68
N TYR A 6 -5.77 -11.38 18.81
CA TYR A 6 -5.64 -10.56 20.03
C TYR A 6 -4.77 -9.32 19.79
N ILE A 7 -3.63 -9.47 19.12
CA ILE A 7 -2.75 -8.33 18.77
C ILE A 7 -3.51 -7.31 17.91
N GLN A 8 -4.29 -7.78 16.94
CA GLN A 8 -5.08 -6.89 16.09
C GLN A 8 -6.12 -6.11 16.89
N GLU A 9 -6.85 -6.76 17.79
CA GLU A 9 -7.89 -6.11 18.60
C GLU A 9 -7.28 -5.07 19.56
N LEU A 10 -6.13 -5.38 20.17
CA LEU A 10 -5.39 -4.42 20.99
C LEU A 10 -5.02 -3.15 20.18
N TRP A 11 -4.55 -3.31 18.93
CA TRP A 11 -4.21 -2.20 18.04
C TRP A 11 -5.41 -1.42 17.48
N ARG A 12 -6.63 -1.93 17.59
CA ARG A 12 -7.84 -1.14 17.32
C ARG A 12 -8.10 -0.13 18.44
N LYS A 13 -7.82 -0.50 19.69
CA LYS A 13 -8.02 0.32 20.89
C LYS A 13 -6.82 1.24 21.18
N LYS A 14 -6.46 2.11 20.23
CA LYS A 14 -5.28 3.01 20.34
C LYS A 14 -5.37 4.06 21.44
N GLN A 15 -6.57 4.33 21.95
CA GLN A 15 -6.79 5.29 23.03
C GLN A 15 -6.67 4.67 24.42
N SER A 16 -6.51 3.35 24.54
CA SER A 16 -6.21 2.71 25.83
C SER A 16 -4.88 3.19 26.40
N ASP A 17 -4.74 3.20 27.72
CA ASP A 17 -3.55 3.71 28.40
C ASP A 17 -2.29 2.93 28.00
N VAL A 18 -2.42 1.61 27.89
CA VAL A 18 -1.34 0.72 27.40
C VAL A 18 -0.85 1.17 26.02
N MET A 19 -1.76 1.37 25.06
CA MET A 19 -1.38 1.77 23.71
C MET A 19 -0.83 3.19 23.65
N ARG A 20 -1.41 4.13 24.39
CA ARG A 20 -0.93 5.51 24.47
C ARG A 20 0.48 5.58 25.04
N PHE A 21 0.74 4.85 26.13
CA PHE A 21 2.06 4.74 26.74
C PHE A 21 3.09 4.19 25.75
N LEU A 22 2.80 3.03 25.15
CA LEU A 22 3.71 2.39 24.19
C LEU A 22 3.98 3.27 22.95
N LEU A 23 2.95 3.93 22.40
CA LEU A 23 3.10 4.81 21.24
C LEU A 23 3.90 6.08 21.57
N ARG A 24 3.74 6.64 22.78
CA ARG A 24 4.51 7.82 23.22
C ARG A 24 6.00 7.49 23.33
N VAL A 25 6.35 6.41 24.04
CA VAL A 25 7.74 5.94 24.17
C VAL A 25 8.32 5.65 22.78
N ARG A 26 7.57 4.98 21.90
CA ARG A 26 8.05 4.65 20.56
C ARG A 26 8.24 5.88 19.66
N CYS A 27 7.34 6.85 19.73
CA CYS A 27 7.46 8.11 18.99
C CYS A 27 8.72 8.87 19.40
N TRP A 28 9.00 8.93 20.71
CA TRP A 28 10.24 9.54 21.21
C TRP A 28 11.48 8.80 20.72
N GLN A 29 11.54 7.47 20.82
CA GLN A 29 12.67 6.67 20.28
C GLN A 29 12.89 6.93 18.79
N CYS A 30 11.82 6.91 17.98
CA CYS A 30 11.92 7.14 16.55
C CYS A 30 12.35 8.58 16.21
N ARG A 31 12.10 9.56 17.09
CA ARG A 31 12.51 10.95 16.90
C ARG A 31 14.02 11.14 17.04
N GLN A 32 14.68 10.32 17.85
CA GLN A 32 16.14 10.37 18.04
C GLN A 32 16.92 9.71 16.91
N LEU A 33 16.27 8.89 16.08
CA LEU A 33 16.89 8.21 14.94
C LEU A 33 16.95 9.14 13.72
N SER A 34 17.78 8.77 12.74
CA SER A 34 17.79 9.42 11.43
C SER A 34 16.44 9.31 10.71
N VAL A 35 16.18 10.24 9.78
CA VAL A 35 14.96 10.27 8.96
C VAL A 35 14.74 8.94 8.23
N LEU A 36 15.82 8.31 7.75
CA LEU A 36 15.80 6.99 7.14
C LEU A 36 16.70 6.03 7.92
N HIS A 37 16.08 5.08 8.61
CA HIS A 37 16.75 4.06 9.42
C HIS A 37 16.19 2.66 9.12
N ARG A 38 17.07 1.65 9.00
CA ARG A 38 16.67 0.26 8.73
C ARG A 38 16.20 -0.43 10.00
N ALA A 39 14.93 -0.85 10.05
CA ALA A 39 14.42 -1.66 11.15
C ALA A 39 14.76 -3.15 10.97
N PRO A 40 15.28 -3.86 12.00
CA PRO A 40 15.62 -5.28 11.90
C PRO A 40 14.39 -6.20 11.87
N ARG A 41 13.28 -5.78 12.48
CA ARG A 41 12.02 -6.53 12.54
C ARG A 41 10.81 -5.60 12.53
N PRO A 42 9.63 -6.05 12.04
CA PRO A 42 8.43 -5.23 12.06
C PRO A 42 7.99 -4.97 13.50
N THR A 43 7.65 -3.71 13.81
CA THR A 43 7.02 -3.32 15.09
C THR A 43 5.63 -3.95 15.26
N ARG A 44 4.94 -4.23 14.15
CA ARG A 44 3.63 -4.87 14.08
C ARG A 44 3.66 -6.10 13.17
N PRO A 45 4.00 -7.29 13.70
CA PRO A 45 4.08 -8.50 12.88
C PRO A 45 2.71 -8.92 12.32
N ASP A 46 1.61 -8.68 13.04
CA ASP A 46 0.22 -8.96 12.62
C ASP A 46 -0.15 -8.16 11.35
N LYS A 47 0.16 -6.87 11.34
CA LYS A 47 -0.17 -5.97 10.23
C LYS A 47 0.77 -6.21 9.05
N ALA A 48 2.06 -6.42 9.32
CA ALA A 48 3.05 -6.71 8.29
C ALA A 48 2.68 -7.98 7.52
N ARG A 49 2.35 -9.09 8.21
CA ARG A 49 1.93 -10.34 7.55
C ARG A 49 0.71 -10.17 6.67
N ARG A 50 -0.29 -9.42 7.13
CA ARG A 50 -1.51 -9.11 6.35
C ARG A 50 -1.22 -8.30 5.09
N LEU A 51 -0.15 -7.51 5.08
CA LEU A 51 0.32 -6.75 3.93
C LEU A 51 1.26 -7.56 3.01
N GLY A 52 1.53 -8.83 3.34
CA GLY A 52 2.35 -9.74 2.53
C GLY A 52 3.77 -9.97 3.04
N TYR A 53 4.17 -9.39 4.19
CA TYR A 53 5.47 -9.70 4.79
C TYR A 53 5.55 -11.17 5.22
N LYS A 54 6.67 -11.82 4.89
CA LYS A 54 7.02 -13.15 5.38
C LYS A 54 8.43 -13.07 5.98
N ALA A 55 8.63 -13.75 7.12
CA ALA A 55 9.95 -13.86 7.74
C ALA A 55 10.77 -14.93 6.99
N LYS A 56 11.28 -14.57 5.81
CA LYS A 56 12.14 -15.41 4.96
C LYS A 56 13.31 -14.55 4.48
N GLN A 57 14.49 -15.17 4.29
CA GLN A 57 15.70 -14.43 3.93
C GLN A 57 15.70 -13.86 2.51
N ALA A 58 15.14 -14.59 1.52
CA ALA A 58 15.20 -14.20 0.12
C ALA A 58 13.81 -14.12 -0.54
N ILE A 59 13.52 -12.98 -1.16
CA ILE A 59 12.25 -12.74 -1.88
C ILE A 59 12.10 -13.66 -3.11
N ARG A 60 13.21 -13.92 -3.82
CA ARG A 60 13.24 -14.73 -5.05
C ARG A 60 12.89 -16.20 -4.82
N ARG A 61 13.19 -16.75 -3.64
CA ARG A 61 12.93 -18.16 -3.30
C ARG A 61 11.47 -18.44 -2.94
N ASN A 62 10.63 -17.41 -2.83
CA ASN A 62 9.25 -17.55 -2.40
C ASN A 62 8.29 -17.28 -3.58
N PRO A 63 7.59 -18.30 -4.10
CA PRO A 63 6.78 -18.17 -5.31
C PRO A 63 5.69 -17.08 -5.18
N ASP A 64 5.07 -16.96 -4.00
CA ASP A 64 4.04 -15.95 -3.70
C ASP A 64 4.51 -14.49 -3.87
N THR A 65 5.81 -14.24 -3.72
CA THR A 65 6.39 -12.88 -3.75
C THR A 65 7.33 -12.66 -4.92
N GLN A 66 7.72 -13.72 -5.64
CA GLN A 66 8.70 -13.65 -6.74
C GLN A 66 8.23 -12.72 -7.87
N TRP A 67 6.92 -12.53 -8.05
CA TRP A 67 6.37 -11.59 -9.03
C TRP A 67 7.00 -10.20 -8.96
N ILE A 68 7.35 -9.70 -7.76
CA ILE A 68 7.95 -8.36 -7.56
C ILE A 68 9.31 -8.20 -8.25
N THR A 69 9.96 -9.31 -8.60
CA THR A 69 11.30 -9.31 -9.19
C THR A 69 11.30 -9.08 -10.69
N LYS A 70 10.13 -9.11 -11.36
CA LYS A 70 10.01 -8.80 -12.78
C LYS A 70 10.29 -7.31 -13.04
N PRO A 71 10.91 -6.93 -14.17
CA PRO A 71 11.33 -5.55 -14.45
C PRO A 71 10.18 -4.53 -14.45
N VAL A 72 8.96 -4.95 -14.82
CA VAL A 72 7.75 -4.11 -14.80
C VAL A 72 7.37 -3.59 -13.39
N HIS A 73 7.93 -4.19 -12.34
CA HIS A 73 7.68 -3.83 -10.94
C HIS A 73 8.77 -2.96 -10.31
N LYS A 74 9.72 -2.43 -11.09
CA LYS A 74 10.64 -1.36 -10.65
C LYS A 74 9.88 -0.06 -10.37
N HIS A 75 10.28 0.70 -9.36
CA HIS A 75 9.72 2.02 -9.02
C HIS A 75 8.17 2.07 -8.96
N ARG A 76 7.55 1.15 -8.23
CA ARG A 76 6.08 1.09 -8.09
C ARG A 76 5.53 2.25 -7.24
N GLU A 77 6.33 2.71 -6.29
CA GLU A 77 6.09 3.87 -5.44
C GLU A 77 5.99 5.15 -6.28
N MET A 78 6.92 5.39 -7.21
CA MET A 78 6.90 6.56 -8.10
C MET A 78 5.72 6.55 -9.07
N ARG A 79 5.27 5.36 -9.49
CA ARG A 79 4.14 5.20 -10.44
C ARG A 79 2.76 5.09 -9.78
N GLY A 80 2.69 5.21 -8.46
CA GLY A 80 1.42 5.10 -7.73
C GLY A 80 0.76 3.72 -7.82
N LEU A 81 1.56 2.64 -7.89
CA LEU A 81 1.09 1.25 -7.97
C LEU A 81 1.06 0.53 -6.61
N THR A 82 1.51 1.20 -5.55
CA THR A 82 1.36 0.73 -4.16
C THR A 82 -0.10 0.90 -3.70
N SER A 83 -0.48 0.22 -2.60
CA SER A 83 -1.83 0.39 -2.03
C SER A 83 -2.14 1.85 -1.68
N ALA A 84 -1.17 2.57 -1.13
CA ALA A 84 -1.29 4.00 -0.82
C ALA A 84 -1.39 4.85 -2.09
N GLY A 85 -0.50 4.66 -3.06
CA GLY A 85 -0.51 5.42 -4.31
C GLY A 85 -1.79 5.21 -5.13
N ARG A 86 -2.33 3.98 -5.16
CA ARG A 86 -3.60 3.67 -5.84
C ARG A 86 -4.80 4.41 -5.25
N LYS A 87 -4.80 4.70 -3.94
CA LYS A 87 -5.87 5.50 -3.30
C LYS A 87 -5.89 6.92 -3.82
N SER A 88 -4.72 7.56 -3.91
CA SER A 88 -4.58 8.91 -4.48
C SER A 88 -5.05 8.98 -5.94
N ARG A 89 -4.88 7.90 -6.71
CA ARG A 89 -5.34 7.83 -8.11
C ARG A 89 -6.87 7.83 -8.31
N GLY A 90 -7.67 7.66 -7.26
CA GLY A 90 -9.14 7.71 -7.36
C GLY A 90 -9.72 6.63 -8.27
N LEU A 91 -9.14 5.42 -8.26
CA LEU A 91 -9.64 4.28 -9.02
C LEU A 91 -10.76 3.57 -8.24
N GLY A 92 -11.80 3.14 -8.95
CA GLY A 92 -12.90 2.39 -8.34
C GLY A 92 -13.93 1.95 -9.37
N LYS A 93 -15.09 1.47 -8.89
CA LYS A 93 -16.22 1.03 -9.70
C LYS A 93 -17.48 1.80 -9.30
N GLY A 94 -18.37 2.04 -10.27
CA GLY A 94 -19.63 2.74 -10.07
C GLY A 94 -19.57 4.24 -10.39
N HIS A 95 -20.72 4.89 -10.24
CA HIS A 95 -20.95 6.28 -10.70
C HIS A 95 -19.94 7.29 -10.11
N LYS A 96 -19.45 7.08 -8.88
CA LYS A 96 -18.47 7.96 -8.22
C LYS A 96 -17.08 7.98 -8.89
N PHE A 97 -16.80 7.07 -9.83
CA PHE A 97 -15.48 6.91 -10.44
C PHE A 97 -15.46 7.22 -11.95
N HIS A 98 -16.39 8.03 -12.45
CA HIS A 98 -16.45 8.37 -13.88
C HIS A 98 -15.19 9.07 -14.39
N HIS A 99 -14.43 9.75 -13.52
CA HIS A 99 -13.20 10.44 -13.91
C HIS A 99 -12.06 9.48 -14.29
N THR A 100 -12.13 8.19 -13.93
CA THR A 100 -11.05 7.22 -14.16
C THR A 100 -11.47 6.02 -15.02
N ILE A 101 -12.62 6.10 -15.70
CA ILE A 101 -13.07 5.09 -16.67
C ILE A 101 -12.04 4.96 -17.80
N GLY A 102 -11.52 3.75 -18.00
CA GLY A 102 -10.39 3.48 -18.92
C GLY A 102 -9.02 3.43 -18.23
N GLY A 103 -8.97 3.42 -16.89
CA GLY A 103 -7.79 3.06 -16.10
C GLY A 103 -6.99 4.23 -15.50
N SER A 104 -7.18 5.45 -16.00
CA SER A 104 -6.63 6.67 -15.39
C SER A 104 -7.44 7.91 -15.78
N ARG A 105 -7.26 9.01 -15.04
CA ARG A 105 -7.89 10.29 -15.36
C ARG A 105 -7.49 10.84 -16.72
N ARG A 106 -6.20 10.76 -17.05
CA ARG A 106 -5.68 11.20 -18.36
C ARG A 106 -6.22 10.33 -19.51
N ALA A 107 -6.31 9.02 -19.32
CA ALA A 107 -6.89 8.12 -20.32
C ALA A 107 -8.37 8.44 -20.57
N ALA A 108 -9.14 8.66 -19.49
CA ALA A 108 -10.55 9.06 -19.58
C ALA A 108 -10.72 10.40 -20.32
N TRP A 109 -9.89 11.40 -19.98
CA TRP A 109 -9.90 12.71 -20.65
C TRP A 109 -9.53 12.59 -22.13
N ARG A 110 -8.44 11.89 -22.46
CA ARG A 110 -8.01 11.71 -23.85
C ARG A 110 -9.13 11.09 -24.69
N ARG A 111 -9.76 10.02 -24.21
CA ARG A 111 -10.87 9.36 -24.92
C ARG A 111 -12.05 10.29 -25.17
N ARG A 112 -12.42 11.16 -24.21
CA ARG A 112 -13.54 12.10 -24.36
C ARG A 112 -13.24 13.28 -25.28
N ASN A 113 -11.97 13.65 -25.42
CA ASN A 113 -11.54 14.81 -26.20
C ASN A 113 -10.91 14.42 -27.55
N THR A 114 -10.98 13.15 -27.94
CA THR A 114 -10.50 12.68 -29.25
C THR A 114 -11.69 12.43 -30.15
N LEU A 115 -11.88 13.26 -31.18
CA LEU A 115 -12.86 13.03 -32.24
C LEU A 115 -12.45 11.77 -33.04
N GLN A 116 -13.41 10.88 -33.27
CA GLN A 116 -13.21 9.74 -34.17
C GLN A 116 -13.69 10.15 -35.57
N LEU A 117 -12.77 10.17 -36.53
CA LEU A 117 -13.09 10.42 -37.94
C LEU A 117 -12.98 9.08 -38.67
N HIS A 118 -14.12 8.46 -38.97
CA HIS A 118 -14.15 7.20 -39.68
C HIS A 118 -14.01 7.46 -41.18
N ARG A 119 -13.39 6.53 -41.92
CA ARG A 119 -13.13 6.70 -43.36
C ARG A 119 -14.42 6.88 -44.18
N TYR A 120 -15.49 6.25 -43.74
CA TYR A 120 -16.82 6.38 -44.31
C TYR A 120 -17.74 6.84 -43.18
N HIS A 121 -18.47 7.93 -43.43
CA HIS A 121 -19.49 8.50 -42.57
C HIS A 121 -20.77 8.67 -43.38
#